data_AF-A0A1V5LCQ6-F1
#
_entry.id   AF-A0A1V5LCQ6-F1
#
_cell.length_a   1.000
_cell.length_b   1.000
_cell.length_c   1.000
_cell.angle_alpha   90.00
_cell.angle_beta   90.00
_cell.angle_gamma   90.00
#
_symmetry.space_group_name_H-M   'P 1'
#
loop_
_entity.id
_entity.type
_entity.pdbx_description
1 polymer ?
#
loop_
_entity_poly.entity_id
_entity_poly.type
_entity_poly.pdbx_seq_one_letter_code
_entity_poly.pdbx_strand_id
1 'polypeptide(L)' 'MNFDDWMNKEEITNEEFGRRIGLPPSRIVKYRKWKKASYGCRPDDMTMPKLCKATGGEVTPNDFYDLEQTK' A
#
# COMPACT_ATOMS: atom_id res chain seq x y z
N MET A 1 8.67 3.57 4.36
CA MET A 1 8.61 2.15 4.78
C MET A 1 7.74 1.46 3.77
N ASN A 2 8.14 0.32 3.19
CA ASN A 2 7.31 -0.27 2.14
C ASN A 2 5.98 -0.82 2.72
N PHE A 3 4.94 -0.92 1.91
CA PHE A 3 3.61 -1.34 2.36
C PHE A 3 3.57 -2.79 2.90
N ASP A 4 4.41 -3.68 2.37
CA ASP A 4 4.50 -5.07 2.87
C ASP A 4 5.13 -5.13 4.26
N ASP A 5 6.20 -4.36 4.49
CA ASP A 5 6.87 -4.22 5.78
C ASP A 5 5.90 -3.70 6.84
N TRP A 6 5.10 -2.68 6.50
CA TRP A 6 4.08 -2.13 7.40
C TRP A 6 3.02 -3.17 7.74
N MET A 7 2.49 -3.89 6.73
CA MET A 7 1.50 -4.95 6.95
C MET A 7 2.04 -6.08 7.85
N ASN A 8 3.32 -6.44 7.69
CA ASN A 8 3.98 -7.46 8.51
C ASN A 8 4.27 -6.95 9.93
N LYS A 9 4.71 -5.69 10.09
CA LYS A 9 4.95 -5.03 11.39
C LYS A 9 3.68 -4.96 12.23
N GLU A 10 2.56 -4.61 11.61
CA GLU A 10 1.27 -4.48 12.29
C GLU A 10 0.52 -5.82 12.45
N GLU A 11 1.09 -6.92 11.93
CA GLU A 11 0.49 -8.27 11.94
C GLU A 11 -0.92 -8.31 11.31
N ILE A 12 -1.17 -7.45 10.31
CA ILE A 12 -2.48 -7.32 9.66
C ILE A 12 -2.57 -8.25 8.45
N THR A 13 -3.70 -8.96 8.33
CA THR A 13 -3.98 -9.79 7.15
C THR A 13 -4.52 -8.98 5.97
N ASN A 14 -4.41 -9.51 4.76
CA ASN A 14 -4.94 -8.85 3.55
C ASN A 14 -6.46 -8.65 3.61
N GLU A 15 -7.16 -9.57 4.27
CA GLU A 15 -8.61 -9.49 4.46
C GLU A 15 -8.97 -8.37 5.42
N GLU A 16 -8.29 -8.32 6.56
CA GLU A 16 -8.50 -7.28 7.55
C GLU A 16 -8.22 -5.89 6.97
N PHE A 17 -7.07 -5.71 6.33
CA PHE A 17 -6.73 -4.43 5.71
C PHE A 17 -7.68 -4.05 4.56
N GLY A 18 -8.07 -5.03 3.75
CA GLY A 18 -9.07 -4.84 2.69
C GLY A 18 -10.39 -4.29 3.23
N ARG A 19 -10.89 -4.86 4.34
CA ARG A 19 -12.10 -4.35 5.02
C ARG A 19 -11.91 -2.91 5.52
N ARG A 20 -10.74 -2.57 6.09
CA ARG A 20 -10.44 -1.22 6.59
C ARG A 20 -10.53 -0.13 5.51
N ILE A 21 -10.10 -0.44 4.28
CA ILE A 21 -10.09 0.54 3.18
C ILE A 21 -11.17 0.31 2.11
N GLY A 22 -12.07 -0.66 2.33
CA GLY A 22 -13.15 -1.00 1.41
C GLY A 22 -12.68 -1.59 0.09
N LEU A 23 -11.65 -2.44 0.10
CA LEU A 23 -11.11 -3.11 -1.08
C LEU A 23 -11.05 -4.63 -0.90
N PRO A 24 -11.15 -5.40 -2.01
CA PRO A 24 -11.03 -6.85 -1.92
C PRO A 24 -9.60 -7.28 -1.53
N PRO A 25 -9.43 -8.38 -0.79
CA PRO A 25 -8.13 -8.86 -0.32
C PRO A 25 -7.15 -9.13 -1.48
N SER A 26 -7.68 -9.55 -2.63
CA SER A 26 -6.90 -9.78 -3.86
C SER A 26 -6.20 -8.51 -4.37
N ARG A 27 -6.77 -7.33 -4.10
CA ARG A 27 -6.17 -6.04 -4.47
C ARG A 27 -5.06 -5.66 -3.49
N ILE A 28 -5.21 -5.97 -2.20
CA ILE A 28 -4.17 -5.78 -1.19
C ILE A 28 -2.93 -6.63 -1.49
N VAL A 29 -3.13 -7.88 -1.91
CA VAL A 29 -2.03 -8.75 -2.36
C VAL A 29 -1.22 -8.11 -3.49
N LYS A 30 -1.88 -7.43 -4.44
CA LYS A 30 -1.20 -6.73 -5.55
C LYS A 30 -0.38 -5.53 -5.08
N TYR A 31 -0.84 -4.82 -4.05
CA TYR A 31 -0.12 -3.70 -3.44
C TYR A 31 1.10 -4.16 -2.65
N ARG A 32 0.97 -5.24 -1.87
CA ARG A 32 2.10 -5.84 -1.13
C ARG A 32 3.19 -6.36 -2.06
N LYS A 33 2.79 -6.93 -3.19
CA LYS A 33 3.71 -7.46 -4.21
C LYS A 33 4.22 -6.39 -5.20
N TRP A 34 3.85 -5.13 -5.02
CA TRP A 34 4.32 -4.07 -5.90
C TRP A 34 5.84 -3.98 -5.83
N LYS A 35 6.48 -4.36 -6.93
CA LYS A 35 7.89 -4.11 -7.22
C LYS A 35 7.92 -3.50 -8.62
N LYS A 36 8.66 -2.39 -8.77
CA LYS A 36 8.79 -1.62 -10.03
C LYS A 36 9.09 -2.47 -11.29
N ALA A 37 9.66 -3.67 -11.11
CA ALA A 37 10.04 -4.63 -12.16
C ALA A 37 9.11 -5.86 -12.29
N SER A 38 7.97 -5.92 -11.62
CA SER A 38 7.06 -7.06 -11.70
C SER A 38 5.60 -6.64 -11.58
N TYR A 39 4.74 -7.48 -12.15
CA TYR A 39 3.27 -7.46 -12.29
C TYR A 39 2.39 -7.04 -11.09
N GLY A 40 2.88 -6.29 -10.12
CA GLY A 40 2.06 -5.63 -9.12
C GLY A 40 1.16 -4.57 -9.77
N CYS A 41 0.17 -4.14 -9.01
CA CYS A 41 -0.70 -3.04 -9.40
C CYS A 41 -0.41 -1.88 -8.46
N ARG A 42 -0.07 -0.71 -8.99
CA ARG A 42 0.04 0.50 -8.19
C ARG A 42 -1.35 0.88 -7.67
N PRO A 43 -1.48 1.44 -6.46
CA PRO A 43 -2.71 2.11 -6.04
C PRO A 43 -3.10 3.20 -7.05
N ASP A 44 -4.40 3.36 -7.29
CA ASP A 44 -4.93 4.50 -8.05
C ASP A 44 -5.09 5.73 -7.15
N ASP A 45 -5.38 6.89 -7.75
CA ASP A 45 -5.52 8.17 -7.05
C ASP A 45 -6.66 8.16 -6.02
N MET A 46 -7.60 7.23 -6.13
CA MET A 46 -8.69 7.03 -5.17
C MET A 46 -8.29 6.11 -4.00
N THR A 47 -7.37 5.19 -4.23
CA THR A 47 -6.90 4.20 -3.25
C THR A 47 -5.74 4.75 -2.43
N MET A 48 -4.85 5.54 -3.03
CA MET A 48 -3.67 6.05 -2.36
C MET A 48 -3.99 6.88 -1.10
N PRO A 49 -4.99 7.80 -1.09
CA PRO A 49 -5.38 8.51 0.12
C PRO A 49 -5.94 7.59 1.22
N LYS A 50 -6.65 6.53 0.83
CA LYS A 50 -7.20 5.54 1.78
C LYS A 50 -6.09 4.73 2.44
N LEU A 51 -5.09 4.32 1.66
CA LEU A 51 -3.88 3.67 2.16
C LEU A 51 -3.17 4.58 3.17
N CYS A 52 -2.81 5.80 2.77
CA CYS A 52 -2.11 6.75 3.66
C CYS A 52 -2.88 6.99 4.97
N LYS A 53 -4.20 7.17 4.89
CA LYS A 53 -5.03 7.36 6.08
C LYS A 53 -5.04 6.11 6.97
N ALA A 54 -5.18 4.92 6.39
CA ALA A 54 -5.23 3.66 7.13
C ALA A 54 -3.90 3.27 7.79
N THR A 55 -2.79 3.73 7.23
CA THR A 55 -1.44 3.52 7.79
C THR A 55 -0.94 4.68 8.63
N GLY A 56 -1.78 5.68 8.95
CA GLY A 56 -1.37 6.85 9.71
C GLY A 56 -0.25 7.69 9.05
N GLY A 57 -0.11 7.59 7.72
CA GLY A 57 0.97 8.25 6.97
C GLY A 57 2.31 7.52 6.97
N GLU A 58 2.44 6.34 7.59
CA GLU A 58 3.70 5.56 7.54
C GLU A 58 4.00 5.01 6.12
N VAL A 59 2.94 4.76 5.35
CA VAL A 59 2.99 4.38 3.94
C VAL A 59 2.46 5.54 3.11
N THR A 60 3.29 6.05 2.22
CA THR A 60 3.08 7.25 1.42
C THR A 60 3.08 6.92 -0.08
N PRO A 61 2.68 7.86 -0.95
CA PRO A 61 2.86 7.66 -2.39
C PRO A 61 4.33 7.42 -2.75
N ASN A 62 5.30 7.96 -2.03
CA ASN A 62 6.72 7.75 -2.33
C ASN A 62 7.11 6.26 -2.24
N ASP A 63 6.46 5.49 -1.36
CA ASP A 63 6.68 4.04 -1.21
C ASP A 63 6.12 3.23 -2.39
N PHE A 64 5.31 3.83 -3.26
CA PHE A 64 4.75 3.20 -4.47
C PHE A 64 5.22 3.85 -5.78
N TYR A 65 5.53 5.14 -5.76
CA TYR A 65 5.75 5.96 -6.95
C TYR A 65 7.22 6.32 -7.17
N ASP A 66 8.13 6.02 -6.23
CA ASP A 66 9.57 6.34 -6.35
C ASP A 66 9.77 7.83 -6.74
N LEU A 67 8.89 8.71 -6.25
CA LEU A 67 8.95 10.13 -6.53
C LEU A 67 10.25 10.63 -5.90
N GLU A 68 11.08 11.29 -6.70
CA GLU A 68 12.29 11.92 -6.17
C GLU A 68 11.89 12.83 -5.01
N GLN A 69 12.44 12.56 -3.83
CA GLN A 69 12.33 13.49 -2.72
C GLN A 69 13.15 14.71 -3.11
N THR A 70 12.47 15.72 -3.63
CA THR A 70 13.07 17.02 -3.90
C THR A 70 13.53 17.57 -2.54
N LYS A 71 14.86 17.61 -2.37
CA LYS A 71 15.54 18.20 -1.21
C LYS A 71 15.37 19.71 -1.19
#